data_AF-A0A9W7YHU8-F1
#
_entry.id   AF-A0A9W7YHU8-F1
#
_cell.length_a   1.000
_cell.length_b   1.000
_cell.length_c   1.000
_cell.angle_alpha   90.00
_cell.angle_beta   90.00
_cell.angle_gamma   90.00
#
_symmetry.space_group_name_H-M   'P 1'
#
loop_
_entity.id
_entity.type
_entity.pdbx_description
1 polymer ?
#
loop_
_entity_poly.entity_id
_entity_poly.type
_entity_poly.pdbx_seq_one_letter_code
_entity_poly.pdbx_strand_id
1 'polypeptide(L)'
;TRNEPDTDALKDEPQLVARNIDAFWLQRQVGKHYTEPTVVQEKTREATRLLSSRKLALGEVENELAELFEYEHFETVQLLVSNRDMIVWCMRIARAESEGDEEQMRIVKEEMRELGLDWIIAARNGEAVVQVKAESASAMSSAVPDAGAKEFVPKRELDLSELAFAQGGRLMTNEKWVPPKGAVKTVMSGYEEIRVPAPEKLPPPGKDDALVELSTLPSWTHAAFKNVTELNRVQSRVYPAAFNSDENMLVCAPTGAGKTNCAALAMLRTIGQFRDAQSGQIDVDAFKMVYIAPMKALVSEMAGAFAQRLQPLGLRVAELTGDSQLTRQQIGETQLIVTTPEKWDVVTRKGGVGSYTSLVRLVIIDE
;
A
#
# COMPACT_ATOMS: atom_id res chain seq x y z
N THR A 1 38.71 24.19 -11.63
CA THR A 1 37.65 23.29 -12.12
C THR A 1 36.90 22.76 -10.92
N ARG A 2 35.85 23.48 -10.52
CA ARG A 2 35.01 23.12 -9.36
C ARG A 2 33.99 22.10 -9.85
N ASN A 3 34.02 20.90 -9.28
CA ASN A 3 32.97 19.90 -9.48
C ASN A 3 31.68 20.46 -8.89
N GLU A 4 30.67 20.64 -9.73
CA GLU A 4 29.28 20.86 -9.32
C GLU A 4 28.77 19.57 -8.65
N PRO A 5 28.12 19.64 -7.48
CA PRO A 5 27.43 18.50 -6.93
C PRO A 5 26.14 18.26 -7.73
N ASP A 6 25.98 17.01 -8.15
CA ASP A 6 24.84 16.46 -8.88
C ASP A 6 23.51 16.82 -8.18
N THR A 7 22.66 17.58 -8.86
CA THR A 7 21.45 18.21 -8.28
C THR A 7 20.19 17.33 -8.36
N ASP A 8 20.31 16.08 -8.81
CA ASP A 8 19.17 15.16 -8.96
C ASP A 8 18.96 14.19 -7.78
N ALA A 9 19.76 14.27 -6.71
CA ALA A 9 19.69 13.33 -5.59
C ALA A 9 18.84 13.76 -4.37
N LEU A 10 18.20 14.94 -4.38
CA LEU A 10 17.59 15.55 -3.17
C LEU A 10 16.04 15.60 -3.15
N LYS A 11 15.33 14.83 -3.99
CA LYS A 11 13.86 14.92 -4.10
C LYS A 11 13.04 13.97 -3.22
N ASP A 12 13.66 13.01 -2.53
CA ASP A 12 12.95 11.97 -1.76
C ASP A 12 13.31 11.91 -0.26
N GLU A 13 13.88 12.97 0.33
CA GLU A 13 13.99 13.08 1.80
C GLU A 13 12.78 13.80 2.40
N PRO A 14 12.22 13.33 3.54
CA PRO A 14 11.13 14.02 4.22
C PRO A 14 11.58 15.43 4.62
N GLN A 15 11.08 16.44 3.92
CA GLN A 15 11.45 17.83 4.15
C GLN A 15 11.15 18.22 5.60
N LEU A 16 12.20 18.50 6.38
CA LEU A 16 12.08 19.01 7.73
C LEU A 16 11.42 20.40 7.69
N VAL A 17 10.25 20.53 8.31
CA VAL A 17 9.51 21.80 8.35
C VAL A 17 9.94 22.60 9.57
N ALA A 18 10.50 23.79 9.37
CA ALA A 18 11.02 24.67 10.43
C ALA A 18 10.00 24.95 11.56
N ARG A 19 8.71 25.09 11.22
CA ARG A 19 7.61 25.30 12.18
C ARG A 19 7.44 24.14 13.18
N ASN A 20 7.83 22.92 12.82
CA ASN A 20 7.66 21.74 13.66
C ASN A 20 8.82 21.56 14.66
N ILE A 21 9.84 22.42 14.61
CA ILE A 21 11.02 22.35 15.48
C ILE A 21 10.81 23.27 16.69
N ASP A 22 10.32 22.67 17.78
CA ASP A 22 10.20 23.30 19.10
C ASP A 22 11.43 23.03 19.99
N ALA A 23 11.43 23.54 21.23
CA ALA A 23 12.54 23.44 22.18
C ALA A 23 12.90 21.99 22.55
N PHE A 24 11.95 21.05 22.41
CA PHE A 24 12.07 19.65 22.78
C PHE A 24 12.14 18.72 21.56
N TRP A 25 12.18 19.27 20.34
CA TRP A 25 12.14 18.50 19.11
C TRP A 25 13.29 17.48 19.02
N LEU A 26 14.52 17.90 19.35
CA LEU A 26 15.68 17.01 19.36
C LEU A 26 15.55 15.90 20.40
N GLN A 27 14.98 16.21 21.58
CA GLN A 27 14.71 15.21 22.62
C GLN A 27 13.75 14.14 22.12
N ARG A 28 12.72 14.53 21.36
CA ARG A 28 11.79 13.57 20.74
C ARG A 28 12.45 12.74 19.65
N GLN A 29 13.41 13.27 18.89
CA GLN A 29 14.16 12.47 17.92
C GLN A 29 15.06 11.44 18.61
N VAL A 30 15.75 11.82 19.69
CA VAL A 30 16.58 10.92 20.49
C VAL A 30 15.72 9.87 21.21
N GLY A 31 14.54 10.25 21.72
CA GLY A 31 13.61 9.35 22.40
C GLY A 31 12.94 8.30 21.50
N LYS A 32 13.12 8.37 20.17
CA LYS A 32 12.74 7.26 19.27
C LYS A 32 13.68 6.06 19.39
N HIS A 33 14.92 6.30 19.82
CA HIS A 33 15.99 5.30 19.83
C HIS A 33 16.31 4.82 21.23
N TYR A 34 16.17 5.68 22.24
CA TYR A 34 16.45 5.35 23.63
C TYR A 34 15.19 5.47 24.48
N THR A 35 14.92 4.44 25.29
CA THR A 35 13.75 4.37 26.18
C THR A 35 14.01 5.00 27.55
N GLU A 36 15.26 5.00 28.00
CA GLU A 36 15.65 5.49 29.33
C GLU A 36 15.69 7.03 29.37
N PRO A 37 14.88 7.70 30.23
CA PRO A 37 14.77 9.16 30.24
C PRO A 37 16.09 9.88 30.51
N THR A 38 16.93 9.32 31.38
CA THR A 38 18.25 9.88 31.72
C THR A 38 19.18 9.86 30.52
N VAL A 39 19.20 8.75 29.78
CA VAL A 39 20.02 8.57 28.57
C VAL A 39 19.54 9.50 27.46
N VAL A 40 18.23 9.63 27.27
CA VAL A 40 17.65 10.56 26.30
C VAL A 40 18.06 11.99 26.61
N GLN A 41 17.98 12.42 27.87
CA GLN A 41 18.38 13.78 28.26
C GLN A 41 19.87 14.02 28.06
N GLU A 42 20.72 13.07 28.45
CA GLU A 42 22.17 13.17 28.29
C GLU A 42 22.58 13.25 26.82
N LYS A 43 22.10 12.32 25.98
CA LYS A 43 22.39 12.31 24.54
C LYS A 43 21.81 13.53 23.83
N THR A 44 20.63 14.01 24.22
CA THR A 44 20.06 15.25 23.68
C THR A 44 20.93 16.48 24.02
N ARG A 45 21.44 16.55 25.25
CA ARG A 45 22.31 17.64 25.69
C ARG A 45 23.62 17.66 24.91
N GLU A 46 24.27 16.50 24.75
CA GLU A 46 25.50 16.38 23.97
C GLU A 46 25.27 16.66 22.48
N ALA A 47 24.20 16.12 21.89
CA ALA A 47 23.85 16.41 20.49
C ALA A 47 23.58 17.91 20.26
N THR A 48 22.89 18.58 21.20
CA THR A 48 22.68 20.03 21.13
C THR A 48 24.01 20.79 21.16
N ARG A 49 24.94 20.37 22.02
CA ARG A 49 26.27 20.98 22.16
C ARG A 49 27.08 20.82 20.88
N LEU A 50 27.10 19.63 20.29
CA LEU A 50 27.81 19.33 19.05
C LEU A 50 27.24 20.14 17.87
N LEU A 51 25.92 20.13 17.70
CA LEU A 51 25.26 20.88 16.63
C LEU A 51 25.47 22.40 16.75
N SER A 52 25.48 22.93 17.98
CA SER A 52 25.71 24.36 18.25
C SER A 52 27.18 24.79 18.12
N SER A 53 28.12 23.84 18.04
CA SER A 53 29.56 24.14 18.02
C SER A 53 30.04 24.65 16.67
N ARG A 54 30.20 25.97 16.53
CA ARG A 54 30.74 26.58 15.30
C ARG A 54 32.24 26.34 15.04
N LYS A 55 32.94 25.72 15.99
CA LYS A 55 34.38 25.45 15.87
C LYS A 55 34.68 24.16 15.08
N LEU A 56 33.73 23.25 15.01
CA LEU A 56 33.88 21.94 14.36
C LEU A 56 33.41 22.02 12.90
N ALA A 57 34.18 21.41 12.00
CA ALA A 57 33.78 21.21 10.61
C ALA A 57 32.59 20.23 10.53
N LEU A 58 31.81 20.28 9.44
CA LEU A 58 30.63 19.42 9.25
C LEU A 58 30.95 17.92 9.41
N GLY A 59 32.07 17.45 8.83
CA GLY A 59 32.48 16.05 8.96
C GLY A 59 32.95 15.66 10.37
N GLU A 60 33.47 16.60 11.16
CA GLU A 60 33.82 16.34 12.56
C GLU A 60 32.55 16.24 13.43
N VAL A 61 31.57 17.11 13.17
CA VAL A 61 30.26 17.04 13.83
C VAL A 61 29.56 15.72 13.51
N GLU A 62 29.63 15.26 12.27
CA GLU A 62 29.08 13.97 11.85
C GLU A 62 29.73 12.80 12.59
N ASN A 63 31.06 12.76 12.67
CA ASN A 63 31.79 11.71 13.38
C ASN A 63 31.46 11.67 14.88
N GLU A 64 31.44 12.83 15.53
CA GLU A 64 31.12 12.95 16.96
C GLU A 64 29.66 12.58 17.25
N LEU A 65 28.73 12.92 16.35
CA LEU A 65 27.33 12.48 16.45
C LEU A 65 27.21 10.97 16.22
N ALA A 66 27.93 10.41 15.25
CA ALA A 66 27.93 8.97 15.01
C ALA A 66 28.45 8.20 16.23
N GLU A 67 29.51 8.68 16.88
CA GLU A 67 30.02 8.11 18.13
C GLU A 67 29.00 8.24 19.27
N LEU A 68 28.37 9.42 19.43
CA LEU A 68 27.34 9.64 20.45
C LEU A 68 26.14 8.69 20.30
N PHE A 69 25.81 8.32 19.07
CA PHE A 69 24.73 7.38 18.73
C PHE A 69 25.22 5.94 18.50
N GLU A 70 26.43 5.61 18.97
CA GLU A 70 27.01 4.25 18.96
C GLU A 70 27.06 3.61 17.55
N TYR A 71 27.09 4.46 16.51
CA TYR A 71 27.04 4.06 15.10
C TYR A 71 25.79 3.25 14.68
N GLU A 72 24.75 3.21 15.52
CA GLU A 72 23.52 2.44 15.24
C GLU A 72 22.45 3.27 14.50
N HIS A 73 22.45 4.60 14.66
CA HIS A 73 21.36 5.47 14.20
C HIS A 73 21.77 6.44 13.08
N PHE A 74 22.33 5.91 12.00
CA PHE A 74 22.86 6.69 10.87
C PHE A 74 21.84 7.67 10.26
N GLU A 75 20.58 7.26 10.07
CA GLU A 75 19.54 8.12 9.50
C GLU A 75 19.29 9.38 10.35
N THR A 76 19.41 9.26 11.68
CA THR A 76 19.26 10.40 12.58
C THR A 76 20.46 11.32 12.51
N VAL A 77 21.67 10.77 12.44
CA VAL A 77 22.89 11.55 12.25
C VAL A 77 22.82 12.34 10.94
N GLN A 78 22.46 11.70 9.83
CA GLN A 78 22.30 12.35 8.53
C GLN A 78 21.25 13.48 8.58
N LEU A 79 20.08 13.23 9.18
CA LEU A 79 19.05 14.26 9.35
C LEU A 79 19.56 15.49 10.13
N LEU A 80 20.29 15.25 11.23
CA LEU A 80 20.82 16.30 12.09
C LEU A 80 21.92 17.11 11.41
N VAL A 81 22.79 16.46 10.63
CA VAL A 81 23.88 17.12 9.89
C VAL A 81 23.35 17.91 8.70
N SER A 82 22.48 17.32 7.88
CA SER A 82 21.89 17.96 6.70
C SER A 82 21.04 19.18 7.04
N ASN A 83 20.44 19.22 8.24
CA ASN A 83 19.54 20.30 8.68
C ASN A 83 20.07 21.07 9.89
N ARG A 84 21.39 21.02 10.12
CA ARG A 84 22.07 21.55 11.33
C ARG A 84 21.61 22.96 11.71
N ASP A 85 21.71 23.91 10.79
CA ASP A 85 21.37 25.31 11.07
C ASP A 85 19.88 25.45 11.38
N MET A 86 19.01 24.83 10.58
CA MET A 86 17.57 24.87 10.80
C MET A 86 17.19 24.37 12.21
N ILE A 87 17.77 23.25 12.63
CA ILE A 87 17.50 22.64 13.93
C ILE A 87 17.97 23.54 15.07
N VAL A 88 19.24 23.97 15.04
CA VAL A 88 19.83 24.78 16.11
C VAL A 88 19.09 26.10 16.28
N TRP A 89 18.82 26.80 15.19
CA TRP A 89 18.18 28.12 15.25
C TRP A 89 16.71 28.06 15.61
N CYS A 90 15.96 27.10 15.07
CA CYS A 90 14.56 26.93 15.47
C CYS A 90 14.43 26.51 16.94
N MET A 91 15.35 25.69 17.46
CA MET A 91 15.38 25.35 18.88
C MET A 91 15.73 26.55 19.77
N ARG A 92 16.67 27.41 19.35
CA ARG A 92 17.02 28.65 20.08
C ARG A 92 15.84 29.62 20.14
N ILE A 93 15.15 29.84 19.01
CA ILE A 93 13.93 30.65 18.96
C ILE A 93 12.85 30.04 19.88
N ALA A 94 12.59 28.75 19.77
CA ALA A 94 11.55 28.09 20.57
C ALA A 94 11.83 28.13 22.08
N ARG A 95 13.09 28.07 22.50
CA ARG A 95 13.47 28.23 23.92
C ARG A 95 13.20 29.65 24.41
N ALA A 96 13.63 30.66 23.65
CA ALA A 96 13.36 32.07 23.99
C ALA A 96 11.85 32.37 24.02
N GLU A 97 11.04 31.79 23.12
CA GLU A 97 9.57 31.88 23.17
C GLU A 97 8.98 31.25 24.45
N SER A 98 9.47 30.07 24.84
CA SER A 98 8.97 29.35 26.02
C SER A 98 9.33 30.05 27.34
N GLU A 99 10.46 30.76 27.38
CA GLU A 99 10.95 31.48 28.55
C GLU A 99 10.39 32.91 28.65
N GLY A 100 9.73 33.40 27.59
CA GLY A 100 9.20 34.77 27.53
C GLY A 100 10.28 35.85 27.50
N ASP A 101 11.52 35.50 27.13
CA ASP A 101 12.66 36.40 27.11
C ASP A 101 12.74 37.15 25.77
N GLU A 102 12.09 38.31 25.72
CA GLU A 102 12.06 39.18 24.54
C GLU A 102 13.45 39.68 24.13
N GLU A 103 14.38 39.83 25.09
CA GLU A 103 15.73 40.29 24.83
C GLU A 103 16.57 39.20 24.17
N GLN A 104 16.51 37.96 24.67
CA GLN A 104 17.15 36.81 24.04
C GLN A 104 16.57 36.53 22.65
N MET A 105 15.25 36.69 22.48
CA MET A 105 14.61 36.57 21.18
C MET A 105 15.17 37.59 20.18
N ARG A 106 15.37 38.83 20.61
CA ARG A 106 15.94 39.89 19.77
C ARG A 106 17.38 39.58 19.38
N ILE A 107 18.21 39.15 20.33
CA ILE A 107 19.61 38.76 20.11
C ILE A 107 19.70 37.60 19.11
N VAL A 108 18.91 36.54 19.30
CA VAL A 108 18.91 35.37 18.40
C VAL A 108 18.52 35.76 16.97
N LYS A 109 17.50 36.62 16.80
CA LYS A 109 17.08 37.11 15.47
C LYS A 109 18.13 37.98 14.81
N GLU A 110 18.83 38.82 15.57
CA GLU A 110 19.91 39.66 15.07
C GLU A 110 21.11 38.82 14.62
N GLU A 111 21.54 37.85 15.43
CA GLU A 111 22.59 36.89 15.05
C GLU A 111 22.24 36.09 13.80
N MET A 112 20.98 35.67 13.64
CA MET A 112 20.53 34.95 12.43
C MET A 112 20.63 35.80 11.18
N ARG A 113 20.31 37.11 11.29
CA ARG A 113 20.41 38.06 10.18
C ARG A 113 21.86 38.28 9.76
N GLU A 114 22.79 38.39 10.70
CA GLU A 114 24.22 38.52 10.40
C GLU A 114 24.78 37.30 9.65
N LEU A 115 24.14 36.15 9.79
CA LEU A 115 24.54 34.88 9.17
C LEU A 115 23.74 34.57 7.89
N GLY A 116 22.83 35.44 7.47
CA GLY A 116 21.99 35.24 6.29
C GLY A 116 20.95 34.13 6.44
N LEU A 117 20.51 33.85 7.68
CA LEU A 117 19.56 32.78 8.02
C LEU A 117 18.12 33.28 8.21
N ASP A 118 17.81 34.49 7.72
CA ASP A 118 16.47 35.09 7.81
C ASP A 118 15.37 34.22 7.18
N TRP A 119 15.73 33.41 6.18
CA TRP A 119 14.82 32.48 5.53
C TRP A 119 14.22 31.45 6.50
N ILE A 120 14.93 31.09 7.58
CA ILE A 120 14.44 30.16 8.61
C ILE A 120 13.33 30.83 9.44
N ILE A 121 13.46 32.13 9.72
CA ILE A 121 12.45 32.91 10.45
C ILE A 121 11.17 33.02 9.61
N ALA A 122 11.32 33.33 8.31
CA ALA A 122 10.21 33.36 7.36
C ALA A 122 9.53 31.98 7.23
N ALA A 123 10.33 30.91 7.11
CA ALA A 123 9.83 29.53 7.05
C ALA A 123 9.04 29.12 8.30
N ARG A 124 9.46 29.56 9.49
CA ARG A 124 8.76 29.27 10.76
C ARG A 124 7.41 30.00 10.84
N ASN A 125 7.34 31.23 10.32
CA ASN A 125 6.13 32.06 10.31
C ASN A 125 5.12 31.67 9.22
N GLY A 126 5.44 30.70 8.37
CA GLY A 126 4.57 30.28 7.26
C GLY A 126 4.58 31.25 6.08
N GLU A 127 5.56 32.14 6.01
CA GLU A 127 5.77 33.00 4.85
C GLU A 127 6.41 32.17 3.72
N ALA A 128 5.92 32.34 2.49
CA ALA A 128 6.46 31.65 1.33
C ALA A 128 7.93 32.06 1.13
N VAL A 129 8.86 31.18 1.50
CA VAL A 129 10.28 31.40 1.28
C VAL A 129 10.56 31.27 -0.22
N VAL A 130 10.63 32.41 -0.91
CA VAL A 130 11.18 32.47 -2.27
C VAL A 130 12.68 32.20 -2.16
N GLN A 131 13.10 30.96 -2.39
CA GLN A 131 14.50 30.69 -2.73
C GLN A 131 14.78 31.39 -4.06
N VAL A 132 15.44 32.55 -4.01
CA VAL A 132 16.02 33.15 -5.20
C VAL A 132 17.25 32.32 -5.59
N LYS A 133 17.02 31.20 -6.30
CA LYS A 133 17.94 30.79 -7.35
C LYS A 133 17.45 31.47 -8.62
N ALA A 134 18.21 32.46 -9.07
CA ALA A 134 18.05 33.03 -10.39
C ALA A 134 18.22 31.91 -11.42
N GLU A 135 17.13 31.52 -12.07
CA GLU A 135 16.96 31.53 -13.52
C GLU A 135 15.70 30.77 -13.94
N SER A 136 15.01 31.35 -14.92
CA SER A 136 14.03 30.73 -15.82
C SER A 136 12.59 30.57 -15.31
N ALA A 137 11.80 31.58 -15.68
CA ALA A 137 10.35 31.53 -15.75
C ALA A 137 9.86 30.42 -16.69
N SER A 138 8.96 29.56 -16.23
CA SER A 138 7.67 29.29 -16.86
C SER A 138 6.85 28.28 -16.03
N ALA A 139 5.53 28.34 -16.23
CA ALA A 139 4.53 27.34 -15.85
C ALA A 139 3.84 27.47 -14.47
N MET A 140 2.69 28.13 -14.54
CA MET A 140 1.39 27.75 -13.95
C MET A 140 1.26 27.66 -12.42
N SER A 141 0.62 28.70 -11.89
CA SER A 141 -0.10 28.69 -10.62
C SER A 141 -1.26 27.70 -10.65
N SER A 142 -1.19 26.64 -9.85
CA SER A 142 -2.39 25.99 -9.31
C SER A 142 -2.49 26.36 -7.83
N ALA A 143 -3.43 27.24 -7.52
CA ALA A 143 -3.75 27.62 -6.15
C ALA A 143 -4.25 26.39 -5.37
N VAL A 144 -3.53 26.02 -4.32
CA VAL A 144 -4.04 25.14 -3.27
C VAL A 144 -4.92 26.00 -2.37
N PRO A 145 -6.22 25.69 -2.18
CA PRO A 145 -7.06 26.48 -1.30
C PRO A 145 -6.58 26.31 0.15
N ASP A 146 -6.47 27.46 0.82
CA ASP A 146 -6.20 27.64 2.23
C ASP A 146 -7.23 26.85 3.08
N ALA A 147 -6.83 25.65 3.50
CA ALA A 147 -7.56 24.89 4.50
C ALA A 147 -7.11 25.40 5.88
N GLY A 148 -7.82 26.41 6.38
CA GLY A 148 -7.62 26.96 7.71
C GLY A 148 -7.40 25.88 8.76
N ALA A 149 -6.34 26.05 9.56
CA ALA A 149 -5.95 25.15 10.62
C ALA A 149 -7.10 24.96 11.61
N LYS A 150 -7.88 23.88 11.44
CA LYS A 150 -8.79 23.40 12.47
C LYS A 150 -7.94 22.91 13.64
N GLU A 151 -8.14 23.49 14.83
CA GLU A 151 -7.65 22.92 16.08
C GLU A 151 -8.02 21.44 16.10
N PHE A 152 -7.00 20.58 16.14
CA PHE A 152 -7.19 19.14 16.25
C PHE A 152 -7.64 18.83 17.67
N VAL A 153 -8.96 18.77 17.88
CA VAL A 153 -9.50 18.21 19.12
C VAL A 153 -9.15 16.72 19.13
N PRO A 154 -8.37 16.22 20.10
CA PRO A 154 -8.04 14.81 20.17
C PRO A 154 -9.36 14.03 20.30
N LYS A 155 -9.61 13.14 19.34
CA LYS A 155 -10.75 12.23 19.40
C LYS A 155 -10.56 11.30 20.60
N ARG A 156 -11.69 10.84 21.15
CA ARG A 156 -11.75 9.86 22.26
C ARG A 156 -10.74 8.72 22.02
N GLU A 157 -9.94 8.44 23.04
CA GLU A 157 -9.06 7.27 23.06
C GLU A 157 -9.90 5.99 23.19
N LEU A 158 -9.58 5.00 22.35
CA LEU A 158 -10.29 3.73 22.27
C LEU A 158 -9.30 2.60 22.54
N ASP A 159 -9.72 1.61 23.32
CA ASP A 159 -9.00 0.35 23.45
C ASP A 159 -9.32 -0.55 22.25
N LEU A 160 -8.35 -0.69 21.35
CA LEU A 160 -8.50 -1.53 20.15
C LEU A 160 -8.57 -3.03 20.48
N SER A 161 -8.05 -3.43 21.64
CA SER A 161 -8.05 -4.83 22.08
C SER A 161 -9.46 -5.28 22.48
N GLU A 162 -10.21 -4.39 23.14
CA GLU A 162 -11.63 -4.64 23.49
C GLU A 162 -12.54 -4.69 22.26
N LEU A 163 -12.19 -3.95 21.21
CA LEU A 163 -12.95 -3.93 19.95
C LEU A 163 -12.66 -5.14 19.05
N ALA A 164 -11.56 -5.84 19.28
CA ALA A 164 -11.16 -6.98 18.48
C ALA A 164 -12.03 -8.22 18.77
N PHE A 165 -12.43 -8.93 17.72
CA PHE A 165 -13.11 -10.22 17.87
C PHE A 165 -12.11 -11.31 18.25
N ALA A 166 -11.96 -11.58 19.55
CA ALA A 166 -11.00 -12.56 20.07
C ALA A 166 -11.16 -13.99 19.49
N GLN A 167 -12.34 -14.35 18.99
CA GLN A 167 -12.62 -15.66 18.38
C GLN A 167 -12.19 -15.78 16.90
N GLY A 168 -11.77 -14.68 16.26
CA GLY A 168 -11.32 -14.66 14.86
C GLY A 168 -12.32 -15.32 13.90
N GLY A 169 -11.84 -16.21 13.03
CA GLY A 169 -12.67 -16.96 12.07
C GLY A 169 -13.68 -17.94 12.68
N ARG A 170 -13.71 -18.11 14.02
CA ARG A 170 -14.73 -18.90 14.73
C ARG A 170 -15.83 -18.05 15.36
N LEU A 171 -15.77 -16.73 15.20
CA LEU A 171 -16.78 -15.82 15.74
C LEU A 171 -18.16 -16.13 15.14
N MET A 172 -19.12 -16.42 16.01
CA MET A 172 -20.54 -16.55 15.64
C MET A 172 -21.28 -15.29 16.07
N THR A 173 -21.54 -14.39 15.12
CA THR A 173 -22.39 -13.19 15.37
C THR A 173 -23.87 -13.55 15.51
N ASN A 174 -24.27 -14.69 14.94
CA ASN A 174 -25.63 -15.20 15.04
C ASN A 174 -25.79 -16.02 16.32
N GLU A 175 -26.66 -15.57 17.22
CA GLU A 175 -26.95 -16.28 18.49
C GLU A 175 -27.66 -17.62 18.31
N LYS A 176 -28.33 -17.82 17.17
CA LYS A 176 -29.15 -19.00 16.90
C LYS A 176 -28.87 -19.54 15.50
N TRP A 177 -28.71 -20.85 15.42
CA TRP A 177 -28.64 -21.59 14.16
C TRP A 177 -30.01 -22.19 13.82
N VAL A 178 -30.49 -21.96 12.60
CA VAL A 178 -31.74 -22.53 12.10
C VAL A 178 -31.41 -23.68 11.15
N PRO A 179 -31.75 -24.94 11.49
CA PRO A 179 -31.48 -26.08 10.62
C PRO A 179 -32.31 -26.03 9.32
N PRO A 180 -31.77 -26.51 8.19
CA PRO A 180 -32.54 -26.71 6.97
C PRO A 180 -33.71 -27.67 7.17
N LYS A 181 -34.74 -27.54 6.32
CA LYS A 181 -35.89 -28.47 6.35
C LYS A 181 -35.42 -29.92 6.19
N GLY A 182 -35.96 -30.80 7.03
CA GLY A 182 -35.62 -32.22 7.04
C GLY A 182 -34.35 -32.58 7.81
N ALA A 183 -33.66 -31.62 8.44
CA ALA A 183 -32.53 -31.94 9.32
C ALA A 183 -33.01 -32.66 10.60
N VAL A 184 -32.30 -33.70 11.00
CA VAL A 184 -32.63 -34.52 12.18
C VAL A 184 -31.47 -34.49 13.16
N LYS A 185 -31.77 -34.17 14.43
CA LYS A 185 -30.80 -34.23 15.54
C LYS A 185 -31.00 -35.55 16.31
N THR A 186 -29.93 -36.30 16.51
CA THR A 186 -29.90 -37.55 17.28
C THR A 186 -28.83 -37.43 18.37
N VAL A 187 -29.23 -37.60 19.62
CA VAL A 187 -28.32 -37.58 20.78
C VAL A 187 -27.84 -39.00 21.04
N MET A 188 -26.53 -39.20 21.06
CA MET A 188 -25.87 -40.49 21.32
C MET A 188 -24.99 -40.39 22.57
N SER A 189 -24.49 -41.54 23.04
CA SER A 189 -23.57 -41.55 24.18
C SER A 189 -22.24 -40.91 23.79
N GLY A 190 -22.00 -39.68 24.25
CA GLY A 190 -20.73 -38.94 24.06
C GLY A 190 -20.70 -37.95 22.90
N TYR A 191 -21.75 -37.87 22.07
CA TYR A 191 -21.83 -36.90 20.97
C TYR A 191 -23.27 -36.66 20.51
N GLU A 192 -23.49 -35.54 19.83
CA GLU A 192 -24.72 -35.24 19.12
C GLU A 192 -24.47 -35.32 17.62
N GLU A 193 -25.35 -36.00 16.90
CA GLU A 193 -25.33 -36.07 15.44
C GLU A 193 -26.45 -35.21 14.87
N ILE A 194 -26.11 -34.36 13.90
CA ILE A 194 -27.07 -33.54 13.15
C ILE A 194 -26.96 -33.95 11.68
N ARG A 195 -27.98 -34.66 11.18
CA ARG A 195 -28.05 -35.07 9.78
C ARG A 195 -28.80 -34.03 8.98
N VAL A 196 -28.14 -33.43 7.99
CA VAL A 196 -28.76 -32.50 7.03
C VAL A 196 -28.94 -33.25 5.70
N PRO A 197 -30.17 -33.40 5.18
CA PRO A 197 -30.39 -34.08 3.91
C PRO A 197 -29.82 -33.28 2.74
N ALA A 198 -29.52 -33.97 1.64
CA ALA A 198 -29.15 -33.30 0.39
C ALA A 198 -30.31 -32.40 -0.08
N PRO A 199 -30.02 -31.20 -0.62
CA PRO A 199 -31.05 -30.31 -1.13
C PRO A 199 -31.76 -30.94 -2.33
N GLU A 200 -33.03 -30.60 -2.52
CA GLU A 200 -33.80 -31.04 -3.69
C GLU A 200 -33.13 -30.53 -4.98
N LYS A 201 -33.07 -31.38 -6.00
CA LYS A 201 -32.55 -30.98 -7.31
C LYS A 201 -33.45 -29.89 -7.88
N LEU A 202 -32.82 -28.81 -8.34
CA LEU A 202 -33.55 -27.80 -9.06
C LEU A 202 -34.16 -28.39 -10.34
N PRO A 203 -35.30 -27.87 -10.81
CA PRO A 203 -35.86 -28.26 -12.10
C PRO A 203 -34.86 -27.98 -13.22
N PRO A 204 -35.00 -28.67 -14.37
CA PRO A 204 -34.22 -28.38 -15.58
C PRO A 204 -34.26 -26.87 -15.91
N PRO A 205 -33.17 -26.33 -16.48
CA PRO A 205 -33.13 -24.94 -16.91
C PRO A 205 -34.35 -24.58 -17.77
N GLY A 206 -35.06 -23.54 -17.38
CA GLY A 206 -36.14 -22.91 -18.14
C GLY A 206 -35.63 -21.78 -19.04
N LYS A 207 -36.53 -20.90 -19.48
CA LYS A 207 -36.19 -19.76 -20.34
C LYS A 207 -35.38 -18.68 -19.60
N ASP A 208 -35.67 -18.46 -18.32
CA ASP A 208 -35.06 -17.38 -17.52
C ASP A 208 -33.69 -17.75 -16.93
N ASP A 209 -33.26 -18.99 -17.10
CA ASP A 209 -32.02 -19.56 -16.59
C ASP A 209 -31.39 -20.53 -17.59
N ALA A 210 -31.64 -20.28 -18.87
CA ALA A 210 -31.07 -21.03 -19.98
C ALA A 210 -29.54 -21.08 -19.88
N LEU A 211 -28.98 -22.23 -20.23
CA LEU A 211 -27.54 -22.42 -20.25
C LEU A 211 -26.94 -21.71 -21.45
N VAL A 212 -25.80 -21.06 -21.24
CA VAL A 212 -25.06 -20.39 -22.30
C VAL A 212 -24.18 -21.42 -22.99
N GLU A 213 -24.46 -21.69 -24.26
CA GLU A 213 -23.60 -22.55 -25.07
C GLU A 213 -22.26 -21.88 -25.34
N LEU A 214 -21.17 -22.66 -25.30
CA LEU A 214 -19.83 -22.13 -25.58
C LEU A 214 -19.75 -21.58 -27.01
N SER A 215 -20.53 -22.14 -27.94
CA SER A 215 -20.69 -21.69 -29.34
C SER A 215 -21.07 -20.21 -29.47
N THR A 216 -21.79 -19.65 -28.50
CA THR A 216 -22.22 -18.24 -28.50
C THR A 216 -21.13 -17.27 -28.08
N LEU A 217 -20.07 -17.76 -27.40
CA LEU A 217 -18.92 -16.95 -27.05
C LEU A 217 -18.03 -16.75 -28.30
N PRO A 218 -17.26 -15.65 -28.37
CA PRO A 218 -16.29 -15.45 -29.44
C PRO A 218 -15.30 -16.62 -29.54
N SER A 219 -15.05 -17.12 -30.76
CA SER A 219 -14.25 -18.34 -31.00
C SER A 219 -12.85 -18.34 -30.37
N TRP A 220 -12.22 -17.16 -30.28
CA TRP A 220 -10.91 -17.01 -29.65
C TRP A 220 -10.91 -17.37 -28.14
N THR A 221 -12.07 -17.32 -27.48
CA THR A 221 -12.20 -17.66 -26.06
C THR A 221 -12.31 -19.15 -25.77
N HIS A 222 -12.68 -19.96 -26.77
CA HIS A 222 -13.07 -21.37 -26.57
C HIS A 222 -11.92 -22.22 -26.02
N ALA A 223 -10.67 -21.88 -26.39
CA ALA A 223 -9.48 -22.59 -25.94
C ALA A 223 -9.28 -22.56 -24.41
N ALA A 224 -9.81 -21.55 -23.72
CA ALA A 224 -9.77 -21.44 -22.27
C ALA A 224 -10.77 -22.38 -21.56
N PHE A 225 -11.71 -22.97 -22.29
CA PHE A 225 -12.78 -23.83 -21.79
C PHE A 225 -12.69 -25.24 -22.40
N LYS A 226 -11.55 -25.92 -22.21
CA LYS A 226 -11.35 -27.30 -22.70
C LYS A 226 -12.44 -28.24 -22.17
N ASN A 227 -13.02 -29.05 -23.07
CA ASN A 227 -14.05 -30.04 -22.78
C ASN A 227 -15.35 -29.47 -22.17
N VAL A 228 -15.64 -28.19 -22.39
CA VAL A 228 -16.90 -27.55 -21.99
C VAL A 228 -17.72 -27.29 -23.25
N THR A 229 -18.96 -27.78 -23.29
CA THR A 229 -19.91 -27.49 -24.38
C THR A 229 -20.83 -26.34 -24.01
N GLU A 230 -21.19 -26.24 -22.74
CA GLU A 230 -22.10 -25.24 -22.18
C GLU A 230 -21.63 -24.81 -20.78
N LEU A 231 -21.89 -23.56 -20.44
CA LEU A 231 -21.66 -23.04 -19.09
C LEU A 231 -22.72 -23.62 -18.15
N ASN A 232 -22.32 -23.93 -16.91
CA ASN A 232 -23.29 -24.40 -15.92
C ASN A 232 -24.29 -23.29 -15.52
N ARG A 233 -25.30 -23.61 -14.71
CA ARG A 233 -26.36 -22.65 -14.34
C ARG A 233 -25.85 -21.39 -13.63
N VAL A 234 -24.84 -21.50 -12.77
CA VAL A 234 -24.24 -20.36 -12.07
C VAL A 234 -23.43 -19.50 -13.05
N GLN A 235 -22.57 -20.14 -13.84
CA GLN A 235 -21.73 -19.49 -14.85
C GLN A 235 -22.58 -18.78 -15.91
N SER A 236 -23.65 -19.41 -16.39
CA SER A 236 -24.60 -18.83 -17.36
C SER A 236 -25.30 -17.59 -16.82
N ARG A 237 -25.67 -17.60 -15.53
CA ARG A 237 -26.31 -16.45 -14.88
C ARG A 237 -25.33 -15.29 -14.63
N VAL A 238 -24.06 -15.62 -14.38
CA VAL A 238 -22.98 -14.63 -14.17
C VAL A 238 -22.42 -14.10 -15.49
N TYR A 239 -22.53 -14.86 -16.59
CA TYR A 239 -21.93 -14.55 -17.89
C TYR A 239 -22.17 -13.11 -18.39
N PRO A 240 -23.40 -12.55 -18.36
CA PRO A 240 -23.61 -11.17 -18.80
C PRO A 240 -22.80 -10.14 -18.01
N ALA A 241 -22.66 -10.34 -16.69
CA ALA A 241 -21.87 -9.45 -15.85
C ALA A 241 -20.37 -9.69 -15.99
N ALA A 242 -19.94 -10.95 -16.11
CA ALA A 242 -18.52 -11.29 -16.16
C ALA A 242 -17.87 -11.11 -17.53
N PHE A 243 -18.62 -11.26 -18.63
CA PHE A 243 -18.07 -11.22 -19.99
C PHE A 243 -18.54 -10.02 -20.82
N ASN A 244 -19.70 -9.43 -20.51
CA ASN A 244 -20.26 -8.31 -21.29
C ASN A 244 -20.23 -6.96 -20.56
N SER A 245 -19.65 -6.92 -19.35
CA SER A 245 -19.56 -5.71 -18.52
C SER A 245 -18.18 -5.60 -17.86
N ASP A 246 -17.85 -4.39 -17.43
CA ASP A 246 -16.63 -4.05 -16.69
C ASP A 246 -16.93 -3.69 -15.22
N GLU A 247 -18.18 -3.94 -14.78
CA GLU A 247 -18.64 -3.70 -13.41
C GLU A 247 -18.00 -4.67 -12.40
N ASN A 248 -17.80 -4.19 -11.18
CA ASN A 248 -17.34 -5.03 -10.08
C ASN A 248 -18.41 -6.08 -9.74
N MET A 249 -17.99 -7.32 -9.49
CA MET A 249 -18.91 -8.42 -9.17
C MET A 249 -18.58 -9.10 -7.84
N LEU A 250 -19.62 -9.58 -7.17
CA LEU A 250 -19.53 -10.49 -6.03
C LEU A 250 -20.34 -11.74 -6.32
N VAL A 251 -19.68 -12.91 -6.35
CA VAL A 251 -20.33 -14.20 -6.64
C VAL A 251 -20.32 -15.06 -5.37
N CYS A 252 -21.44 -15.04 -4.64
CA CYS A 252 -21.65 -15.92 -3.49
C CYS A 252 -22.23 -17.26 -3.96
N ALA A 253 -21.39 -18.27 -4.15
CA ALA A 253 -21.82 -19.59 -4.60
C ALA A 253 -21.14 -20.71 -3.79
N PRO A 254 -21.81 -21.87 -3.61
CA PRO A 254 -21.23 -23.02 -2.91
C PRO A 254 -19.92 -23.49 -3.54
N THR A 255 -19.05 -24.12 -2.73
CA THR A 255 -17.85 -24.80 -3.23
C THR A 255 -18.24 -25.83 -4.30
N GLY A 256 -17.48 -25.89 -5.39
CA GLY A 256 -17.79 -26.76 -6.53
C GLY A 256 -18.85 -26.22 -7.50
N ALA A 257 -19.45 -25.04 -7.25
CA ALA A 257 -20.37 -24.40 -8.19
C ALA A 257 -19.69 -23.87 -9.47
N GLY A 258 -18.36 -23.94 -9.55
CA GLY A 258 -17.59 -23.56 -10.73
C GLY A 258 -17.19 -22.08 -10.78
N LYS A 259 -16.94 -21.45 -9.63
CA LYS A 259 -16.47 -20.05 -9.49
C LYS A 259 -15.21 -19.76 -10.32
N THR A 260 -14.30 -20.74 -10.46
CA THR A 260 -13.09 -20.63 -11.29
C THR A 260 -13.38 -20.31 -12.75
N ASN A 261 -14.48 -20.83 -13.32
CA ASN A 261 -14.86 -20.47 -14.69
C ASN A 261 -15.50 -19.07 -14.76
N CYS A 262 -16.17 -18.61 -13.70
CA CYS A 262 -16.62 -17.21 -13.61
C CYS A 262 -15.42 -16.26 -13.63
N ALA A 263 -14.36 -16.60 -12.89
CA ALA A 263 -13.09 -15.88 -12.93
C ALA A 263 -12.46 -15.90 -14.34
N ALA A 264 -12.46 -17.06 -15.01
CA ALA A 264 -11.97 -17.18 -16.39
C ALA A 264 -12.75 -16.28 -17.38
N LEU A 265 -14.07 -16.16 -17.23
CA LEU A 265 -14.88 -15.25 -18.03
C LEU A 265 -14.44 -13.79 -17.86
N ALA A 266 -14.23 -13.35 -16.60
CA ALA A 266 -13.73 -12.02 -16.31
C ALA A 266 -12.31 -11.78 -16.87
N MET A 267 -11.42 -12.77 -16.77
CA MET A 267 -10.09 -12.70 -17.39
C MET A 267 -10.17 -12.54 -18.91
N LEU A 268 -11.03 -13.32 -19.57
CA LEU A 268 -11.22 -13.24 -21.01
C LEU A 268 -11.84 -11.89 -21.42
N ARG A 269 -12.76 -11.33 -20.63
CA ARG A 269 -13.26 -9.96 -20.87
C ARG A 269 -12.11 -8.95 -20.88
N THR A 270 -11.28 -8.97 -19.85
CA THR A 270 -10.10 -8.08 -19.76
C THR A 270 -9.16 -8.27 -20.94
N ILE A 271 -8.80 -9.52 -21.28
CA ILE A 271 -7.95 -9.83 -22.44
C ILE A 271 -8.57 -9.29 -23.74
N GLY A 272 -9.90 -9.41 -23.89
CA GLY A 272 -10.63 -8.93 -25.06
C GLY A 272 -10.54 -7.41 -25.27
N GLN A 273 -10.33 -6.62 -24.22
CA GLN A 273 -10.14 -5.17 -24.34
C GLN A 273 -8.78 -4.78 -24.94
N PHE A 274 -7.76 -5.63 -24.76
CA PHE A 274 -6.39 -5.43 -25.28
C PHE A 274 -6.09 -6.28 -26.51
N ARG A 275 -7.13 -6.92 -27.06
CA ARG A 275 -7.03 -7.72 -28.28
C ARG A 275 -7.49 -6.90 -29.48
N ASP A 276 -6.64 -6.79 -30.48
CA ASP A 276 -7.01 -6.17 -31.75
C ASP A 276 -8.08 -7.01 -32.47
N ALA A 277 -9.17 -6.38 -32.88
CA ALA A 277 -10.32 -7.08 -33.43
C ALA A 277 -10.03 -7.72 -34.80
N GLN A 278 -9.12 -7.14 -35.59
CA GLN A 278 -8.84 -7.55 -36.96
C GLN A 278 -7.72 -8.59 -37.05
N SER A 279 -6.57 -8.31 -36.43
CA SER A 279 -5.39 -9.18 -36.41
C SER A 279 -5.47 -10.28 -35.34
N GLY A 280 -6.26 -10.05 -34.30
CA GLY A 280 -6.36 -10.94 -33.15
C GLY A 280 -5.13 -10.96 -32.23
N GLN A 281 -4.16 -10.08 -32.47
CA GLN A 281 -3.01 -9.90 -31.58
C GLN A 281 -3.46 -9.29 -30.26
N ILE A 282 -2.82 -9.71 -29.17
CA ILE A 282 -3.07 -9.20 -27.82
C ILE A 282 -1.87 -8.34 -27.44
N ASP A 283 -2.12 -7.11 -27.00
CA ASP A 283 -1.09 -6.26 -26.41
C ASP A 283 -0.78 -6.76 -24.98
N VAL A 284 0.24 -7.60 -24.88
CA VAL A 284 0.62 -8.29 -23.63
C VAL A 284 1.32 -7.40 -22.61
N ASP A 285 1.75 -6.21 -23.01
CA ASP A 285 2.47 -5.25 -22.15
C ASP A 285 1.52 -4.18 -21.57
N ALA A 286 0.33 -4.01 -22.15
CA ALA A 286 -0.64 -2.99 -21.73
C ALA A 286 -1.44 -3.32 -20.47
N PHE A 287 -1.43 -4.57 -20.00
CA PHE A 287 -2.26 -5.00 -18.87
C PHE A 287 -1.66 -6.11 -18.01
N LYS A 288 -2.13 -6.18 -16.77
CA LYS A 288 -1.92 -7.28 -15.83
C LYS A 288 -3.22 -7.64 -15.11
N MET A 289 -3.32 -8.89 -14.72
CA MET A 289 -4.41 -9.45 -13.94
C MET A 289 -3.83 -10.12 -12.70
N VAL A 290 -4.55 -10.03 -11.58
CA VAL A 290 -4.12 -10.61 -10.31
C VAL A 290 -5.21 -11.55 -9.80
N TYR A 291 -4.84 -12.77 -9.46
CA TYR A 291 -5.71 -13.75 -8.80
C TYR A 291 -5.19 -13.99 -7.39
N ILE A 292 -5.97 -13.62 -6.40
CA ILE A 292 -5.64 -13.76 -4.98
C ILE A 292 -6.39 -14.98 -4.45
N ALA A 293 -5.65 -15.93 -3.89
CA ALA A 293 -6.23 -17.12 -3.26
C ALA A 293 -5.71 -17.28 -1.82
N PRO A 294 -6.52 -17.81 -0.88
CA PRO A 294 -6.20 -17.81 0.55
C PRO A 294 -5.06 -18.76 0.92
N MET A 295 -4.80 -19.80 0.13
CA MET A 295 -3.85 -20.86 0.46
C MET A 295 -2.80 -21.02 -0.63
N LYS A 296 -1.53 -21.20 -0.25
CA LYS A 296 -0.42 -21.46 -1.18
C LYS A 296 -0.68 -22.65 -2.12
N ALA A 297 -1.22 -23.74 -1.58
CA ALA A 297 -1.53 -24.92 -2.39
C ALA A 297 -2.56 -24.60 -3.51
N LEU A 298 -3.57 -23.79 -3.17
CA LEU A 298 -4.57 -23.34 -4.14
C LEU A 298 -3.97 -22.37 -5.17
N VAL A 299 -3.03 -21.52 -4.75
CA VAL A 299 -2.26 -20.67 -5.68
C VAL A 299 -1.54 -21.51 -6.73
N SER A 300 -0.77 -22.53 -6.33
CA SER A 300 -0.03 -23.37 -7.27
C SER A 300 -0.96 -24.16 -8.21
N GLU A 301 -2.07 -24.68 -7.68
CA GLU A 301 -3.10 -25.36 -8.49
C GLU A 301 -3.71 -24.41 -9.53
N MET A 302 -4.13 -23.21 -9.11
CA MET A 302 -4.75 -22.22 -9.99
C MET A 302 -3.75 -21.65 -11.01
N ALA A 303 -2.49 -21.43 -10.63
CA ALA A 303 -1.44 -21.01 -11.55
C ALA A 303 -1.24 -22.03 -12.67
N GLY A 304 -1.14 -23.32 -12.33
CA GLY A 304 -1.05 -24.40 -13.32
C GLY A 304 -2.30 -24.50 -14.21
N ALA A 305 -3.48 -24.42 -13.61
CA ALA A 305 -4.75 -24.49 -14.34
C ALA A 305 -4.91 -23.32 -15.32
N PHE A 306 -4.66 -22.08 -14.89
CA PHE A 306 -4.74 -20.90 -15.74
C PHE A 306 -3.61 -20.84 -16.77
N ALA A 307 -2.40 -21.32 -16.45
CA ALA A 307 -1.32 -21.44 -17.43
C ALA A 307 -1.76 -22.30 -18.63
N GLN A 308 -2.36 -23.46 -18.38
CA GLN A 308 -2.85 -24.33 -19.46
C GLN A 308 -4.01 -23.74 -20.26
N ARG A 309 -4.85 -22.91 -19.63
CA ARG A 309 -6.01 -22.28 -20.27
C ARG A 309 -5.64 -21.05 -21.10
N LEU A 310 -4.64 -20.29 -20.64
CA LEU A 310 -4.22 -19.03 -21.26
C LEU A 310 -3.02 -19.19 -22.21
N GLN A 311 -2.28 -20.30 -22.15
CA GLN A 311 -1.20 -20.63 -23.08
C GLN A 311 -1.60 -20.53 -24.57
N PRO A 312 -2.80 -21.00 -25.01
CA PRO A 312 -3.23 -20.85 -26.40
C PRO A 312 -3.38 -19.39 -26.86
N LEU A 313 -3.51 -18.45 -25.92
CA LEU A 313 -3.59 -17.01 -26.18
C LEU A 313 -2.21 -16.33 -26.12
N GLY A 314 -1.13 -17.10 -25.90
CA GLY A 314 0.23 -16.57 -25.75
C GLY A 314 0.49 -15.84 -24.44
N LEU A 315 -0.41 -15.95 -23.46
CA LEU A 315 -0.30 -15.26 -22.17
C LEU A 315 0.45 -16.11 -21.15
N ARG A 316 1.26 -15.45 -20.33
CA ARG A 316 2.03 -16.10 -19.27
C ARG A 316 1.36 -15.91 -17.91
N VAL A 317 1.41 -16.98 -17.12
CA VAL A 317 0.90 -17.03 -15.75
C VAL A 317 2.06 -17.34 -14.83
N ALA A 318 2.18 -16.61 -13.73
CA ALA A 318 3.21 -16.87 -12.73
C ALA A 318 2.64 -16.90 -11.31
N GLU A 319 3.22 -17.77 -10.50
CA GLU A 319 2.98 -17.82 -9.06
C GLU A 319 3.90 -16.82 -8.33
N LEU A 320 3.31 -15.99 -7.48
CA LEU A 320 4.01 -15.09 -6.58
C LEU A 320 3.62 -15.39 -5.13
N THR A 321 4.40 -16.22 -4.45
CA THR A 321 4.18 -16.59 -3.04
C THR A 321 5.36 -16.16 -2.16
N GLY A 322 5.36 -16.55 -0.89
CA GLY A 322 6.51 -16.34 0.00
C GLY A 322 7.78 -17.07 -0.46
N ASP A 323 7.62 -18.23 -1.10
CA ASP A 323 8.73 -19.11 -1.49
C ASP A 323 9.20 -18.85 -2.93
N SER A 324 8.31 -18.31 -3.78
CA SER A 324 8.61 -17.88 -5.15
C SER A 324 8.96 -16.39 -5.18
N GLN A 325 10.22 -16.07 -5.50
CA GLN A 325 10.64 -14.70 -5.83
C GLN A 325 10.81 -14.58 -7.34
N LEU A 326 9.93 -13.79 -7.97
CA LEU A 326 10.07 -13.44 -9.37
C LEU A 326 10.92 -12.18 -9.52
N THR A 327 11.82 -12.19 -10.51
CA THR A 327 12.54 -10.98 -10.88
C THR A 327 11.59 -9.96 -11.52
N ARG A 328 11.99 -8.68 -11.51
CA ARG A 328 11.25 -7.61 -12.21
C ARG A 328 10.99 -7.96 -13.68
N GLN A 329 11.97 -8.57 -14.34
CA GLN A 329 11.83 -9.02 -15.72
C GLN A 329 10.75 -10.11 -15.86
N GLN A 330 10.77 -11.14 -15.01
CA GLN A 330 9.77 -12.21 -15.04
C GLN A 330 8.35 -11.69 -14.77
N ILE A 331 8.21 -10.72 -13.85
CA ILE A 331 6.92 -10.05 -13.60
C ILE A 331 6.49 -9.22 -14.82
N GLY A 332 7.43 -8.55 -15.48
CA GLY A 332 7.20 -7.83 -16.73
C GLY A 332 6.58 -8.73 -17.81
N GLU A 333 7.18 -9.89 -18.04
CA GLU A 333 6.76 -10.88 -19.05
C GLU A 333 5.45 -11.61 -18.71
N THR A 334 4.92 -11.47 -17.48
CA THR A 334 3.73 -12.18 -17.00
C THR A 334 2.47 -11.31 -17.04
N GLN A 335 1.34 -11.86 -17.51
CA GLN A 335 0.06 -11.16 -17.58
C GLN A 335 -0.90 -11.55 -16.46
N LEU A 336 -0.85 -12.79 -15.95
CA LEU A 336 -1.62 -13.21 -14.77
C LEU A 336 -0.69 -13.59 -13.61
N ILE A 337 -0.83 -12.88 -12.51
CA ILE A 337 -0.12 -13.17 -11.26
C ILE A 337 -1.08 -13.87 -10.31
N VAL A 338 -0.76 -15.09 -9.87
CA VAL A 338 -1.52 -15.81 -8.85
C VAL A 338 -0.75 -15.73 -7.53
N THR A 339 -1.39 -15.24 -6.46
CA THR A 339 -0.72 -14.85 -5.22
C THR A 339 -1.61 -15.01 -3.99
N THR A 340 -1.03 -14.85 -2.79
CA THR A 340 -1.80 -14.81 -1.53
C THR A 340 -2.12 -13.36 -1.13
N PRO A 341 -3.15 -13.13 -0.28
CA PRO A 341 -3.50 -11.78 0.18
C PRO A 341 -2.31 -11.05 0.80
N GLU A 342 -1.54 -11.72 1.66
CA GLU A 342 -0.41 -11.12 2.39
C GLU A 342 0.72 -10.74 1.43
N LYS A 343 0.98 -11.59 0.43
CA LYS A 343 2.03 -11.32 -0.55
C LYS A 343 1.64 -10.15 -1.45
N TRP A 344 0.39 -10.08 -1.87
CA TRP A 344 -0.12 -8.94 -2.64
C TRP A 344 -0.09 -7.63 -1.83
N ASP A 345 -0.44 -7.68 -0.54
CA ASP A 345 -0.34 -6.53 0.36
C ASP A 345 1.11 -6.01 0.43
N VAL A 346 2.09 -6.90 0.64
CA VAL A 346 3.52 -6.52 0.65
C VAL A 346 3.96 -5.88 -0.68
N VAL A 347 3.50 -6.43 -1.82
CA VAL A 347 3.85 -5.90 -3.15
C VAL A 347 3.28 -4.51 -3.35
N THR A 348 2.02 -4.29 -2.98
CA THR A 348 1.36 -2.99 -3.15
C THR A 348 1.91 -1.92 -2.22
N ARG A 349 2.32 -2.26 -0.99
CA ARG A 349 3.00 -1.33 -0.06
C ARG A 349 4.37 -0.85 -0.54
N LYS A 350 5.09 -1.70 -1.29
CA LYS A 350 6.43 -1.38 -1.84
C LYS A 350 6.38 -0.76 -3.25
N GLY A 351 5.18 -0.53 -3.80
CA GLY A 351 5.00 0.00 -5.15
C GLY A 351 5.32 1.49 -5.24
N GLY A 352 6.48 1.85 -5.78
CA GLY A 352 6.83 3.22 -6.18
C GLY A 352 6.39 3.58 -7.61
N VAL A 353 6.81 4.75 -8.09
CA VAL A 353 6.61 5.20 -9.48
C VAL A 353 7.22 4.19 -10.47
N GLY A 354 6.44 3.74 -11.47
CA GLY A 354 6.85 2.70 -12.42
C GLY A 354 6.55 1.26 -11.97
N SER A 355 5.82 1.08 -10.86
CA SER A 355 5.34 -0.24 -10.42
C SER A 355 4.30 -0.81 -11.39
N TYR A 356 4.39 -2.13 -11.62
CA TYR A 356 3.44 -2.92 -12.42
C TYR A 356 1.99 -2.85 -11.91
N THR A 357 1.78 -2.36 -10.69
CA THR A 357 0.45 -2.11 -10.12
C THR A 357 -0.40 -1.17 -10.96
N SER A 358 0.23 -0.21 -11.67
CA SER A 358 -0.46 0.70 -12.60
C SER A 358 -1.04 0.02 -13.85
N LEU A 359 -0.50 -1.15 -14.22
CA LEU A 359 -0.97 -1.97 -15.35
C LEU A 359 -2.06 -2.94 -14.94
N VAL A 360 -2.36 -3.08 -13.64
CA VAL A 360 -3.41 -3.99 -13.18
C VAL A 360 -4.77 -3.50 -13.67
N ARG A 361 -5.52 -4.37 -14.35
CA ARG A 361 -6.87 -4.10 -14.89
C ARG A 361 -7.93 -4.99 -14.27
N LEU A 362 -7.53 -6.11 -13.68
CA LEU A 362 -8.43 -7.05 -13.02
C LEU A 362 -7.77 -7.60 -11.75
N VAL A 363 -8.50 -7.56 -10.64
CA VAL A 363 -8.15 -8.26 -9.40
C VAL A 363 -9.30 -9.20 -9.07
N ILE A 364 -9.00 -10.48 -8.95
CA ILE A 364 -9.92 -11.52 -8.51
C ILE A 364 -9.51 -11.92 -7.10
N ILE A 365 -10.45 -11.86 -6.17
CA ILE A 365 -10.28 -12.32 -4.80
C ILE A 365 -11.10 -13.60 -4.67
N ASP A 366 -10.43 -14.74 -4.60
CA ASP A 366 -11.03 -16.04 -4.39
C ASP A 366 -11.08 -16.36 -2.89
N GLU A 367 -12.24 -16.87 -2.47
CA GLU A 367 -12.66 -17.11 -1.07
C GLU A 367 -12.67 -15.88 -0.13
#